data_AF-A0A9D4QIK4-F1
#
_entry.id   AF-A0A9D4QIK4-F1
#
_cell.length_a   1.000
_cell.length_b   1.000
_cell.length_c   1.000
_cell.angle_alpha   90.00
_cell.angle_beta   90.00
_cell.angle_gamma   90.00
#
_symmetry.space_group_name_H-M   'P 1'
#
loop_
_entity.id
_entity.type
_entity.pdbx_description
1 polymer ?
#
loop_
_entity_poly.entity_id
_entity_poly.type
_entity_poly.pdbx_seq_one_letter_code
_entity_poly.pdbx_strand_id
1 'polypeptide(L)'
;MLGRPTELQSRFRVTYSMILNLKAQANKRVEDMMRDSFRENSSQPQSSGKASLPWPLSKKVAVPDAALSVQEMTVMFSSVLCIYAKSVKVDPKRMSQPQCRNVLGQELLELVEAHPGGLPVINVVKELRLSAMESVELVKQGQQLEEKLLQSQCLSCPLFESHFEQERRRRRLSEEVRKLQHQLSEESLASMPDYRSHVLALEKLGYVEPSGTLTLKGRVARSLSSHEVMLTELLLQESLLTLGAAEVAGLFSCFVYEQRSNDEVVIPLSMKAAVEKFVEVAHKIGRVQRESGFDEPAEQFVEQFSFGLCNVVYHWARGMHFAHIMELTEVQEGIIVRCIQRLDELLKDVKTAAGIVGNPELRTKMEEASRLIRRDIVFAASLYLQ
;
A
#
# COMPACT_ATOMS: atom_id res chain seq x y z
N MET A 1 -22.56 6.88 -19.82
CA MET A 1 -21.46 7.31 -18.94
C MET A 1 -20.92 6.08 -18.21
N LEU A 2 -19.90 5.42 -18.75
CA LEU A 2 -19.25 4.29 -18.08
C LEU A 2 -18.16 4.89 -17.19
N GLY A 3 -18.43 4.98 -15.89
CA GLY A 3 -17.47 5.44 -14.90
C GLY A 3 -16.25 4.53 -14.87
N ARG A 4 -15.05 5.12 -14.72
CA ARG A 4 -13.82 4.35 -14.50
C ARG A 4 -13.97 3.58 -13.17
N PRO A 5 -13.66 2.28 -13.11
CA PRO A 5 -13.71 1.53 -11.87
C PRO A 5 -12.67 2.11 -10.90
N THR A 6 -13.13 2.56 -9.74
CA THR A 6 -12.27 2.96 -8.62
C THR A 6 -11.86 1.69 -7.88
N GLU A 7 -10.56 1.41 -7.77
CA GLU A 7 -10.08 0.35 -6.89
C GLU A 7 -10.46 0.72 -5.44
N LEU A 8 -11.34 -0.07 -4.83
CA LEU A 8 -11.67 0.04 -3.42
C LEU A 8 -10.54 -0.61 -2.62
N GLN A 9 -9.62 0.21 -2.11
CA GLN A 9 -8.62 -0.21 -1.14
C GLN A 9 -9.28 -0.47 0.22
N SER A 10 -8.88 -1.57 0.88
CA SER A 10 -9.31 -1.89 2.25
C SER A 10 -9.07 -0.68 3.16
N ARG A 11 -10.12 -0.22 3.84
CA ARG A 11 -10.05 0.89 4.81
C ARG A 11 -9.61 0.44 6.20
N PHE A 12 -9.26 -0.84 6.35
CA PHE A 12 -8.78 -1.39 7.61
C PHE A 12 -7.37 -0.86 7.90
N ARG A 13 -7.29 0.23 8.65
CA ARG A 13 -6.04 0.77 9.18
C ARG A 13 -5.80 0.20 10.57
N VAL A 14 -4.70 -0.52 10.74
CA VAL A 14 -4.26 -0.98 12.05
C VAL A 14 -3.82 0.24 12.87
N THR A 15 -4.35 0.39 14.09
CA THR A 15 -3.99 1.48 15.01
C THR A 15 -3.40 0.92 16.31
N TYR A 16 -2.63 1.71 17.05
CA TYR A 16 -2.09 1.26 18.34
C TYR A 16 -3.20 0.92 19.34
N SER A 17 -4.28 1.71 19.41
CA SER A 17 -5.44 1.46 20.27
C SER A 17 -6.09 0.11 19.99
N MET A 18 -6.21 -0.27 18.71
CA MET A 18 -6.69 -1.60 18.32
C MET A 18 -5.78 -2.71 18.86
N ILE A 19 -4.47 -2.58 18.68
CA ILE A 19 -3.49 -3.58 19.13
C ILE A 19 -3.48 -3.69 20.66
N LEU A 20 -3.48 -2.56 21.36
CA LEU A 20 -3.51 -2.54 22.83
C LEU A 20 -4.80 -3.18 23.37
N ASN A 21 -5.95 -2.94 22.73
CA ASN A 21 -7.21 -3.59 23.10
C ASN A 21 -7.21 -5.09 22.82
N LEU A 22 -6.60 -5.53 21.71
CA LEU A 22 -6.46 -6.95 21.38
C LEU A 22 -5.53 -7.67 22.35
N LYS A 23 -4.36 -7.10 22.65
CA LYS A 23 -3.40 -7.66 23.62
C LYS A 23 -3.98 -7.74 25.04
N ALA A 24 -4.99 -6.92 25.37
CA ALA A 24 -5.71 -7.04 26.63
C ALA A 24 -6.76 -8.17 26.66
N GLN A 25 -7.21 -8.67 25.51
CA GLN A 25 -8.23 -9.72 25.40
C GLN A 25 -7.55 -11.06 25.11
N ALA A 26 -7.37 -11.90 26.13
CA ALA A 26 -6.64 -13.17 26.03
C ALA A 26 -7.21 -14.16 24.97
N ASN A 27 -8.47 -14.00 24.56
CA ASN A 27 -9.18 -14.94 23.68
C ASN A 27 -9.42 -14.43 22.25
N LYS A 28 -8.90 -13.26 21.85
CA LYS A 28 -9.05 -12.77 20.47
C LYS A 28 -7.72 -12.73 19.74
N ARG A 29 -7.69 -13.48 18.64
CA ARG A 29 -6.60 -13.50 17.68
C ARG A 29 -6.77 -12.37 16.67
N VAL A 30 -5.68 -11.69 16.33
CA VAL A 30 -5.66 -10.61 15.31
C VAL A 30 -6.08 -11.17 13.96
N GLU A 31 -5.73 -12.43 13.72
CA GLU A 31 -6.01 -13.18 12.52
C GLU A 31 -7.51 -13.35 12.29
N ASP A 32 -8.28 -13.62 13.35
CA ASP A 32 -9.74 -13.78 13.26
C ASP A 32 -10.41 -12.44 12.95
N MET A 33 -9.94 -11.36 13.59
CA MET A 33 -10.44 -10.00 13.35
C MET A 33 -10.12 -9.50 11.94
N MET A 34 -8.90 -9.73 11.45
CA MET A 34 -8.52 -9.39 10.07
C MET A 34 -9.34 -10.21 9.07
N ARG A 35 -9.50 -11.52 9.30
CA ARG A 35 -10.27 -12.41 8.42
C ARG A 35 -11.74 -11.99 8.32
N ASP A 36 -12.36 -11.57 9.41
CA ASP A 36 -13.74 -11.08 9.41
C ASP A 36 -13.88 -9.76 8.63
N SER A 37 -12.89 -8.86 8.71
CA SER A 37 -12.86 -7.62 7.91
C SER A 37 -12.66 -7.86 6.41
N PHE A 38 -12.00 -8.96 6.00
CA PHE A 38 -11.76 -9.29 4.59
C PHE A 38 -12.85 -10.18 3.97
N ARG A 39 -13.60 -10.95 4.76
CA ARG A 39 -14.66 -11.86 4.28
C ARG A 39 -15.77 -11.15 3.50
N GLU A 40 -16.03 -9.87 3.79
CA GLU A 40 -16.99 -9.06 3.05
C GLU A 40 -16.59 -8.75 1.59
N ASN A 41 -15.33 -8.98 1.18
CA ASN A 41 -14.78 -8.50 -0.08
C ASN A 41 -14.43 -9.58 -1.13
N SER A 42 -14.74 -10.86 -0.87
CA SER A 42 -14.29 -11.98 -1.71
C SER A 42 -15.14 -12.28 -2.96
N SER A 43 -16.12 -11.44 -3.29
CA SER A 43 -17.05 -11.63 -4.40
C SER A 43 -16.70 -10.82 -5.66
N GLN A 44 -15.42 -10.78 -6.08
CA GLN A 44 -15.06 -10.26 -7.40
C GLN A 44 -13.91 -11.03 -8.10
N PRO A 45 -14.08 -11.38 -9.39
CA PRO A 45 -13.05 -12.08 -10.16
C PRO A 45 -11.92 -11.13 -10.56
N GLN A 46 -10.67 -11.56 -10.32
CA GLN A 46 -9.46 -10.89 -10.80
C GLN A 46 -9.38 -10.94 -12.33
N SER A 47 -9.44 -9.79 -13.00
CA SER A 47 -9.14 -9.68 -14.43
C SER A 47 -7.62 -9.56 -14.64
N SER A 48 -7.03 -10.55 -15.29
CA SER A 48 -5.65 -10.46 -15.78
C SER A 48 -5.59 -9.60 -17.04
N GLY A 49 -5.12 -8.35 -16.89
CA GLY A 49 -4.80 -7.48 -18.02
C GLY A 49 -3.65 -8.09 -18.83
N LYS A 50 -3.96 -8.65 -19.99
CA LYS A 50 -2.94 -8.97 -21.00
C LYS A 50 -2.43 -7.66 -21.58
N ALA A 51 -1.25 -7.22 -21.17
CA ALA A 51 -0.54 -6.16 -21.87
C ALA A 51 -0.11 -6.69 -23.25
N SER A 52 -0.65 -6.12 -24.32
CA SER A 52 -0.16 -6.31 -25.68
C SER A 52 1.14 -5.53 -25.84
N LEU A 53 2.20 -6.20 -26.31
CA LEU A 53 3.47 -5.56 -26.66
C LEU A 53 3.29 -4.59 -27.85
N PRO A 54 4.03 -3.47 -27.89
CA PRO A 54 3.99 -2.53 -29.00
C PRO A 54 4.94 -2.99 -30.11
N TRP A 55 4.40 -3.35 -31.28
CA TRP A 55 5.16 -3.58 -32.52
C TRP A 55 4.33 -3.03 -33.70
N PRO A 56 4.92 -2.35 -34.74
CA PRO A 56 6.18 -2.69 -35.40
C PRO A 56 7.37 -1.73 -35.37
N LEU A 57 8.59 -2.27 -35.24
CA LEU A 57 9.82 -1.61 -35.73
C LEU A 57 9.80 -1.64 -37.26
N SER A 58 9.68 -0.45 -37.83
CA SER A 58 9.83 -0.15 -39.24
C SER A 58 11.28 -0.37 -39.69
N LYS A 59 11.59 -1.56 -40.20
CA LYS A 59 12.71 -1.76 -41.13
C LYS A 59 12.14 -2.21 -42.47
N LYS A 60 12.32 -1.38 -43.50
CA LYS A 60 11.95 -1.69 -44.88
C LYS A 60 12.69 -2.95 -45.33
N VAL A 61 11.93 -3.93 -45.82
CA VAL A 61 12.45 -5.12 -46.50
C VAL A 61 13.16 -4.66 -47.77
N ALA A 62 14.39 -5.14 -48.00
CA ALA A 62 15.12 -4.83 -49.22
C ALA A 62 14.48 -5.55 -50.41
N VAL A 63 14.02 -4.78 -51.40
CA VAL A 63 13.48 -5.30 -52.66
C VAL A 63 14.67 -5.66 -53.58
N PRO A 64 14.74 -6.89 -54.13
CA PRO A 64 15.77 -7.23 -55.10
C PRO A 64 15.53 -6.50 -56.43
N ASP A 65 16.58 -5.92 -57.01
CA ASP A 65 16.55 -5.06 -58.21
C ASP A 65 16.01 -5.73 -59.50
N ALA A 66 15.74 -7.04 -59.47
CA ALA A 66 15.21 -7.82 -60.60
C ALA A 66 13.70 -8.14 -60.51
N ALA A 67 12.99 -7.65 -59.49
CA ALA A 67 11.56 -7.93 -59.33
C ALA A 67 10.69 -6.98 -60.20
N LEU A 68 10.03 -7.52 -61.22
CA LEU A 68 9.13 -6.76 -62.13
C LEU A 68 7.91 -6.12 -61.42
N SER A 69 7.53 -6.62 -60.24
CA SER A 69 6.63 -5.96 -59.29
C SER A 69 6.67 -6.70 -57.95
N VAL A 70 6.82 -5.97 -56.84
CA VAL A 70 6.71 -6.53 -55.49
C VAL A 70 5.37 -6.12 -54.90
N GLN A 71 4.56 -7.10 -54.51
CA GLN A 71 3.37 -6.86 -53.70
C GLN A 71 3.70 -7.23 -52.24
N GLU A 72 3.71 -6.23 -51.38
CA GLU A 72 3.92 -6.43 -49.95
C GLU A 72 2.63 -6.98 -49.33
N MET A 73 2.69 -8.19 -48.77
CA MET A 73 1.59 -8.76 -47.98
C MET A 73 1.98 -8.73 -46.51
N THR A 74 1.19 -8.04 -45.69
CA THR A 74 1.35 -8.04 -44.24
C THR A 74 0.56 -9.20 -43.65
N VAL A 75 1.25 -10.09 -42.93
CA VAL A 75 0.64 -11.17 -42.16
C VAL A 75 0.89 -10.89 -40.68
N MET A 76 -0.13 -11.10 -39.84
CA MET A 76 0.04 -11.07 -38.39
C MET A 76 1.05 -12.14 -37.97
N PHE A 77 2.08 -11.76 -37.20
CA PHE A 77 3.08 -12.72 -36.73
C PHE A 77 2.46 -13.87 -35.90
N SER A 78 1.37 -13.60 -35.19
CA SER A 78 0.59 -14.63 -34.46
C SER A 78 -0.02 -15.72 -35.36
N SER A 79 -0.07 -15.49 -36.67
CA SER A 79 -0.54 -16.45 -37.68
C SER A 79 0.61 -17.23 -38.35
N VAL A 80 1.87 -16.94 -38.00
CA VAL A 80 3.06 -17.58 -38.57
C VAL A 80 3.73 -18.44 -37.49
N LEU A 81 3.64 -19.76 -37.65
CA LEU A 81 4.26 -20.71 -36.70
C LEU A 81 5.78 -20.82 -36.92
N CYS A 82 6.22 -20.89 -38.17
CA CYS A 82 7.62 -21.05 -38.55
C CYS A 82 7.88 -20.51 -39.96
N ILE A 83 9.15 -20.28 -40.29
CA ILE A 83 9.60 -19.87 -41.62
C ILE A 83 10.70 -20.85 -42.07
N TYR A 84 10.59 -21.34 -43.29
CA TYR A 84 11.56 -22.29 -43.87
C TYR A 84 12.43 -21.60 -44.92
N ALA A 85 13.64 -22.12 -45.12
CA ALA A 85 14.60 -21.55 -46.07
C ALA A 85 14.24 -21.80 -47.56
N LYS A 86 13.10 -22.44 -47.85
CA LYS A 86 12.65 -22.78 -49.21
C LYS A 86 11.56 -21.83 -49.69
N SER A 87 11.80 -21.18 -50.83
CA SER A 87 10.82 -20.32 -51.50
C SER A 87 10.04 -21.09 -52.57
N VAL A 88 8.72 -21.00 -52.56
CA VAL A 88 7.87 -21.50 -53.65
C VAL A 88 7.41 -20.30 -54.48
N LYS A 89 7.57 -20.38 -55.82
CA LYS A 89 7.14 -19.32 -56.72
C LYS A 89 5.63 -19.43 -56.93
N VAL A 90 4.90 -18.38 -56.57
CA VAL A 90 3.44 -18.32 -56.73
C VAL A 90 3.09 -17.16 -57.64
N ASP A 91 2.23 -17.41 -58.64
CA ASP A 91 1.65 -16.34 -59.46
C ASP A 91 0.33 -15.86 -58.83
N PRO A 92 0.31 -14.67 -58.20
CA PRO A 92 -0.84 -14.18 -57.46
C PRO A 92 -2.09 -13.99 -58.33
N LYS A 93 -1.94 -13.72 -59.63
CA LYS A 93 -3.08 -13.54 -60.55
C LYS A 93 -3.78 -14.86 -60.84
N ARG A 94 -3.05 -15.98 -60.77
CA ARG A 94 -3.58 -17.33 -61.02
C ARG A 94 -4.20 -17.95 -59.77
N MET A 95 -3.82 -17.48 -58.58
CA MET A 95 -4.38 -17.95 -57.29
C MET A 95 -5.86 -17.60 -57.06
N SER A 96 -6.46 -16.75 -57.89
CA SER A 96 -7.91 -16.55 -57.90
C SER A 96 -8.67 -17.76 -58.48
N GLN A 97 -8.01 -18.61 -59.28
CA GLN A 97 -8.62 -19.79 -59.87
C GLN A 97 -8.44 -21.03 -58.97
N PRO A 98 -9.51 -21.83 -58.74
CA PRO A 98 -9.45 -23.00 -57.84
C PRO A 98 -8.49 -24.09 -58.35
N GLN A 99 -8.35 -24.24 -59.67
CA GLN A 99 -7.44 -25.20 -60.29
C GLN A 99 -5.97 -24.92 -59.93
N CYS A 100 -5.55 -23.65 -59.97
CA CYS A 100 -4.19 -23.26 -59.61
C CYS A 100 -3.89 -23.44 -58.12
N ARG A 101 -4.90 -23.30 -57.24
CA ARG A 101 -4.75 -23.61 -55.80
C ARG A 101 -4.52 -25.10 -55.56
N ASN A 102 -5.20 -25.95 -56.30
CA ASN A 102 -5.03 -27.41 -56.19
C ASN A 102 -3.64 -27.84 -56.66
N VAL A 103 -3.13 -27.24 -57.75
CA VAL A 103 -1.77 -27.49 -58.25
C VAL A 103 -0.72 -27.06 -57.21
N LEU A 104 -0.85 -25.86 -56.64
CA LEU A 104 0.05 -25.42 -55.56
C LEU A 104 -0.05 -26.34 -54.33
N GLY A 105 -1.27 -26.78 -53.99
CA GLY A 105 -1.49 -27.74 -52.91
C GLY A 105 -0.77 -29.07 -53.15
N GLN A 106 -0.78 -29.57 -54.38
CA GLN A 106 -0.02 -30.76 -54.77
C GLN A 106 1.49 -30.54 -54.71
N GLU A 107 2.00 -29.42 -55.23
CA GLU A 107 3.43 -29.08 -55.13
C GLU A 107 3.91 -28.98 -53.67
N LEU A 108 3.08 -28.41 -52.78
CA LEU A 108 3.36 -28.34 -51.35
C LEU A 108 3.29 -29.71 -50.67
N LEU A 109 2.38 -30.59 -51.10
CA LEU A 109 2.28 -31.95 -50.58
C LEU A 109 3.51 -32.78 -50.99
N GLU A 110 3.87 -32.77 -52.27
CA GLU A 110 5.09 -33.41 -52.80
C GLU A 110 6.34 -32.90 -52.06
N LEU A 111 6.35 -31.60 -51.73
CA LEU A 111 7.44 -31.01 -50.97
C LEU A 111 7.56 -31.59 -49.55
N VAL A 112 6.43 -31.76 -48.86
CA VAL A 112 6.39 -32.35 -47.51
C VAL A 112 6.73 -33.83 -47.55
N GLU A 113 6.20 -34.57 -48.52
CA GLU A 113 6.50 -36.01 -48.71
C GLU A 113 7.98 -36.26 -49.01
N ALA A 114 8.62 -35.38 -49.78
CA ALA A 114 10.05 -35.43 -50.03
C ALA A 114 10.92 -35.14 -48.79
N HIS A 115 10.33 -34.56 -47.73
CA HIS A 115 11.04 -34.19 -46.49
C HIS A 115 10.31 -34.74 -45.24
N PRO A 116 10.31 -36.07 -45.04
CA PRO A 116 9.60 -36.71 -43.91
C PRO A 116 10.17 -36.31 -42.53
N GLY A 117 11.42 -35.85 -42.48
CA GLY A 117 12.06 -35.29 -41.28
C GLY A 117 11.80 -33.80 -41.05
N GLY A 118 10.97 -33.16 -41.90
CA GLY A 118 10.71 -31.72 -41.86
C GLY A 118 11.63 -30.90 -42.78
N LEU A 119 11.18 -29.69 -43.09
CA LEU A 119 11.94 -28.73 -43.90
C LEU A 119 12.96 -27.96 -43.03
N PRO A 120 14.11 -27.54 -43.60
CA PRO A 120 15.09 -26.75 -42.86
C PRO A 120 14.52 -25.37 -42.49
N VAL A 121 14.41 -25.12 -41.18
CA VAL A 121 13.96 -23.84 -40.61
C VAL A 121 15.06 -22.79 -40.80
N ILE A 122 14.67 -21.54 -41.06
CA ILE A 122 15.64 -20.45 -41.21
C ILE A 122 16.45 -20.23 -39.93
N ASN A 123 17.73 -19.88 -40.08
CA ASN A 123 18.51 -19.43 -38.94
C ASN A 123 18.18 -17.96 -38.66
N VAL A 124 17.25 -17.74 -37.73
CA VAL A 124 16.73 -16.41 -37.38
C VAL A 124 17.86 -15.40 -37.07
N VAL A 125 18.93 -15.82 -36.40
CA VAL A 125 20.06 -14.92 -36.06
C VAL A 125 20.84 -14.48 -37.30
N LYS A 126 21.19 -15.43 -38.17
CA LYS A 126 22.01 -15.17 -39.35
C LYS A 126 21.20 -14.54 -40.49
N GLU A 127 20.01 -15.05 -40.75
CA GLU A 127 19.19 -14.69 -41.91
C GLU A 127 18.36 -13.43 -41.68
N LEU A 128 17.82 -13.22 -40.48
CA LEU A 128 17.13 -11.96 -40.12
C LEU A 128 18.08 -10.90 -39.57
N ARG A 129 19.39 -11.18 -39.54
CA ARG A 129 20.45 -10.27 -39.07
C ARG A 129 20.14 -9.67 -37.70
N LEU A 130 19.76 -10.52 -36.75
CA LEU A 130 19.50 -10.09 -35.37
C LEU A 130 20.81 -9.65 -34.71
N SER A 131 20.91 -8.36 -34.39
CA SER A 131 22.11 -7.76 -33.78
C SER A 131 21.93 -7.42 -32.29
N ALA A 132 20.71 -7.45 -31.78
CA ALA A 132 20.42 -7.16 -30.38
C ALA A 132 20.83 -8.35 -29.50
N MET A 133 21.70 -8.09 -28.52
CA MET A 133 22.27 -9.11 -27.63
C MET A 133 21.19 -9.94 -26.92
N GLU A 134 20.19 -9.29 -26.33
CA GLU A 134 19.06 -9.96 -25.65
C GLU A 134 18.29 -10.92 -26.58
N SER A 135 18.07 -10.52 -27.84
CA SER A 135 17.34 -11.35 -28.80
C SER A 135 18.15 -12.58 -29.24
N VAL A 136 19.46 -12.42 -29.42
CA VAL A 136 20.36 -13.54 -29.77
C VAL A 136 20.46 -14.54 -28.62
N GLU A 137 20.51 -14.04 -27.37
CA GLU A 137 20.51 -14.88 -26.18
C GLU A 137 19.21 -15.67 -26.03
N LEU A 138 18.05 -15.05 -26.24
CA LEU A 138 16.76 -15.74 -26.20
C LEU A 138 16.65 -16.86 -27.24
N VAL A 139 17.11 -16.62 -28.48
CA VAL A 139 17.12 -17.66 -29.52
C VAL A 139 18.03 -18.83 -29.11
N LYS A 140 19.21 -18.53 -28.57
CA LYS A 140 20.14 -19.56 -28.08
C LYS A 140 19.54 -20.36 -26.91
N GLN A 141 18.86 -19.71 -25.97
CA GLN A 141 18.16 -20.38 -24.87
C GLN A 141 17.04 -21.29 -25.38
N GLY A 142 16.26 -20.83 -26.36
CA GLY A 142 15.22 -21.63 -27.01
C GLY A 142 15.78 -22.91 -27.63
N GLN A 143 16.87 -22.80 -28.40
CA GLN A 143 17.55 -23.95 -29.00
C GLN A 143 18.07 -24.94 -27.94
N GLN A 144 18.68 -24.44 -26.87
CA GLN A 144 19.14 -25.30 -25.77
C GLN A 144 17.98 -26.02 -25.05
N LEU A 145 16.83 -25.36 -24.89
CA LEU A 145 15.64 -25.99 -24.30
C LEU A 145 15.04 -27.03 -25.23
N GLU A 146 15.01 -26.77 -26.54
CA GLU A 146 14.55 -27.71 -27.55
C GLU A 146 15.45 -28.95 -27.61
N GLU A 147 16.77 -28.79 -27.61
CA GLU A 147 17.71 -29.91 -27.53
C GLU A 147 17.49 -30.76 -26.28
N LYS A 148 17.33 -30.12 -25.11
CA LYS A 148 17.03 -30.83 -23.85
C LYS A 148 15.69 -31.55 -23.89
N LEU A 149 14.68 -30.95 -24.53
CA LEU A 149 13.35 -31.55 -24.69
C LEU A 149 13.44 -32.80 -25.57
N LEU A 150 14.10 -32.70 -26.72
CA LEU A 150 14.28 -33.80 -27.67
C LEU A 150 15.14 -34.94 -27.11
N GLN A 151 16.07 -34.64 -26.20
CA GLN A 151 16.86 -35.63 -25.48
C GLN A 151 16.10 -36.30 -24.32
N SER A 152 14.88 -35.86 -24.00
CA SER A 152 14.13 -36.41 -22.87
C SER A 152 13.63 -37.82 -23.16
N GLN A 153 13.83 -38.72 -22.20
CA GLN A 153 13.40 -40.13 -22.30
C GLN A 153 11.88 -40.28 -22.36
N CYS A 154 11.13 -39.25 -21.96
CA CYS A 154 9.67 -39.24 -21.97
C CYS A 154 9.10 -39.30 -23.39
N LEU A 155 9.78 -38.72 -24.39
CA LEU A 155 9.32 -38.72 -25.78
C LEU A 155 9.35 -40.12 -26.42
N SER A 156 10.12 -41.04 -25.85
CA SER A 156 10.17 -42.44 -26.28
C SER A 156 9.09 -43.31 -25.60
N CYS A 157 8.23 -42.73 -24.75
CA CYS A 157 7.20 -43.47 -24.05
C CYS A 157 6.01 -43.78 -24.98
N PRO A 158 5.59 -45.05 -25.13
CA PRO A 158 4.44 -45.41 -25.98
C PRO A 158 3.10 -44.91 -25.41
N LEU A 159 3.06 -44.57 -24.11
CA LEU A 159 1.90 -44.00 -23.42
C LEU A 159 2.11 -42.52 -23.09
N PHE A 160 2.95 -41.82 -23.87
CA PHE A 160 3.33 -40.44 -23.59
C PHE A 160 2.10 -39.53 -23.42
N GLU A 161 1.12 -39.61 -24.31
CA GLU A 161 -0.06 -38.74 -24.26
C GLU A 161 -0.83 -38.86 -22.94
N SER A 162 -1.07 -40.09 -22.46
CA SER A 162 -1.81 -40.33 -21.22
C SER A 162 -1.01 -39.95 -19.97
N HIS A 163 0.29 -40.28 -19.92
CA HIS A 163 1.16 -39.88 -18.81
C HIS A 163 1.35 -38.36 -18.76
N PHE A 164 1.49 -37.71 -19.92
CA PHE A 164 1.62 -36.26 -20.01
C PHE A 164 0.36 -35.55 -19.53
N GLU A 165 -0.83 -36.06 -19.90
CA GLU A 165 -2.10 -35.52 -19.41
C GLU A 165 -2.25 -35.67 -17.88
N GLN A 166 -1.89 -36.84 -17.33
CA GLN A 166 -1.89 -37.07 -15.88
C GLN A 166 -0.95 -36.11 -15.15
N GLU A 167 0.29 -35.95 -15.63
CA GLU A 167 1.27 -35.04 -15.04
C GLU A 167 0.83 -33.58 -15.16
N ARG A 168 0.25 -33.17 -16.29
CA ARG A 168 -0.32 -31.84 -16.48
C ARG A 168 -1.46 -31.58 -15.49
N ARG A 169 -2.35 -32.55 -15.28
CA ARG A 169 -3.42 -32.46 -14.26
C ARG A 169 -2.84 -32.35 -12.86
N ARG A 170 -1.85 -33.16 -12.52
CA ARG A 170 -1.17 -33.13 -11.20
C ARG A 170 -0.52 -31.76 -10.95
N ARG A 171 0.20 -31.22 -11.93
CA ARG A 171 0.84 -29.88 -11.83
C ARG A 171 -0.18 -28.78 -11.64
N ARG A 172 -1.26 -28.78 -12.42
CA ARG A 172 -2.36 -27.81 -12.27
C ARG A 172 -2.96 -27.86 -10.86
N LEU A 173 -3.28 -29.06 -10.36
CA LEU A 173 -3.83 -29.22 -9.01
C LEU A 173 -2.81 -28.81 -7.95
N SER A 174 -1.53 -29.09 -8.14
CA SER A 174 -0.47 -28.67 -7.21
C SER A 174 -0.30 -27.15 -7.17
N GLU A 175 -0.41 -26.47 -8.32
CA GLU A 175 -0.41 -25.01 -8.41
C GLU A 175 -1.66 -24.41 -7.75
N GLU A 176 -2.85 -25.01 -7.96
CA GLU A 176 -4.09 -24.61 -7.30
C GLU A 176 -3.99 -24.79 -5.78
N VAL A 177 -3.47 -25.92 -5.30
CA VAL A 177 -3.21 -26.16 -3.88
C VAL A 177 -2.23 -25.12 -3.33
N ARG A 178 -1.11 -24.86 -4.02
CA ARG A 178 -0.13 -23.85 -3.59
C ARG A 178 -0.77 -22.46 -3.51
N LYS A 179 -1.61 -22.11 -4.49
CA LYS A 179 -2.34 -20.83 -4.50
C LYS A 179 -3.32 -20.75 -3.34
N LEU A 180 -4.11 -21.79 -3.10
CA LEU A 180 -5.06 -21.85 -2.00
C LEU A 180 -4.35 -21.83 -0.63
N GLN A 181 -3.23 -22.53 -0.48
CA GLN A 181 -2.40 -22.51 0.72
C GLN A 181 -1.85 -21.11 0.98
N HIS A 182 -1.39 -20.41 -0.05
CA HIS A 182 -0.94 -19.02 0.07
C HIS A 182 -2.11 -18.08 0.44
N GLN A 183 -3.29 -18.24 -0.18
CA GLN A 183 -4.48 -17.45 0.17
C GLN A 183 -5.01 -17.72 1.59
N LEU A 184 -4.71 -18.90 2.13
CA LEU A 184 -5.02 -19.26 3.52
C LEU A 184 -3.91 -18.85 4.49
N SER A 185 -2.69 -18.57 3.99
CA SER A 185 -1.57 -18.20 4.86
C SER A 185 -1.74 -16.78 5.39
N GLU A 186 -1.25 -16.58 6.61
CA GLU A 186 -1.30 -15.29 7.31
C GLU A 186 -0.60 -14.17 6.54
N GLU A 187 0.35 -14.52 5.67
CA GLU A 187 1.10 -13.61 4.79
C GLU A 187 0.24 -13.00 3.68
N SER A 188 -0.94 -13.56 3.39
CA SER A 188 -1.88 -12.99 2.41
C SER A 188 -2.73 -11.85 2.98
N LEU A 189 -2.76 -11.68 4.30
CA LEU A 189 -3.45 -10.57 4.93
C LEU A 189 -2.64 -9.29 4.70
N ALA A 190 -3.14 -8.45 3.80
CA ALA A 190 -2.46 -7.23 3.35
C ALA A 190 -2.00 -6.31 4.51
N SER A 191 -2.68 -6.35 5.66
CA SER A 191 -2.39 -5.52 6.84
C SER A 191 -1.48 -6.17 7.89
N MET A 192 -0.97 -7.39 7.65
CA MET A 192 -0.08 -8.07 8.60
C MET A 192 1.31 -7.43 8.74
N PRO A 193 1.95 -6.92 7.66
CA PRO A 193 3.18 -6.14 7.80
C PRO A 193 2.98 -4.92 8.70
N ASP A 194 1.92 -4.14 8.46
CA ASP A 194 1.58 -2.97 9.27
C ASP A 194 1.37 -3.34 10.74
N TYR A 195 0.61 -4.40 11.01
CA TYR A 195 0.40 -4.90 12.38
C TYR A 195 1.71 -5.28 13.06
N ARG A 196 2.60 -6.00 12.37
CA ARG A 196 3.91 -6.38 12.91
C ARG A 196 4.75 -5.14 13.23
N SER A 197 4.79 -4.15 12.35
CA SER A 197 5.52 -2.90 12.59
C SER A 197 4.98 -2.13 13.79
N HIS A 198 3.66 -2.08 13.97
CA HIS A 198 3.06 -1.44 15.14
C HIS A 198 3.35 -2.21 16.44
N VAL A 199 3.28 -3.55 16.44
CA VAL A 199 3.64 -4.36 17.61
C VAL A 199 5.10 -4.15 18.00
N LEU A 200 6.01 -4.19 17.02
CA LEU A 200 7.43 -3.95 17.25
C LEU A 200 7.70 -2.54 17.82
N ALA A 201 7.01 -1.52 17.32
CA ALA A 201 7.12 -0.16 17.86
C ALA A 201 6.63 -0.10 19.32
N LEU A 202 5.50 -0.73 19.64
CA LEU A 202 4.98 -0.80 21.02
C LEU A 202 5.91 -1.58 21.95
N GLU A 203 6.56 -2.64 21.46
CA GLU A 203 7.56 -3.39 22.23
C GLU A 203 8.80 -2.54 22.51
N LYS A 204 9.37 -1.89 21.49
CA LYS A 204 10.54 -1.01 21.64
C LYS A 204 10.27 0.18 22.56
N LEU A 205 9.06 0.73 22.54
CA LEU A 205 8.64 1.82 23.42
C LEU A 205 8.25 1.35 24.84
N GLY A 206 8.17 0.03 25.06
CA GLY A 206 7.87 -0.57 26.35
C GLY A 206 6.39 -0.55 26.74
N TYR A 207 5.48 -0.52 25.78
CA TYR A 207 4.02 -0.63 25.99
C TYR A 207 3.57 -2.08 26.08
N VAL A 208 4.28 -2.98 25.38
CA VAL A 208 4.03 -4.42 25.32
C VAL A 208 5.35 -5.12 25.63
N GLU A 209 5.33 -6.13 26.47
CA GLU A 209 6.49 -7.00 26.67
C GLU A 209 6.66 -7.96 25.48
N PRO A 210 7.86 -8.52 25.23
CA PRO A 210 8.05 -9.57 24.22
C PRO A 210 7.15 -10.80 24.43
N SER A 211 6.66 -11.01 25.66
CA SER A 211 5.67 -12.04 26.01
C SER A 211 4.27 -11.75 25.42
N GLY A 212 4.02 -10.54 24.94
CA GLY A 212 2.72 -10.03 24.51
C GLY A 212 1.87 -9.38 25.61
N THR A 213 2.38 -9.32 26.84
CA THR A 213 1.65 -8.74 27.99
C THR A 213 1.74 -7.21 28.00
N LEU A 214 0.66 -6.52 28.40
CA LEU A 214 0.64 -5.07 28.53
C LEU A 214 1.40 -4.59 29.76
N THR A 215 2.28 -3.60 29.58
CA THR A 215 2.94 -2.89 30.68
C THR A 215 2.03 -1.81 31.28
N LEU A 216 2.49 -1.10 32.30
CA LEU A 216 1.77 0.08 32.81
C LEU A 216 1.55 1.12 31.70
N LYS A 217 2.56 1.40 30.86
CA LYS A 217 2.43 2.29 29.70
C LYS A 217 1.33 1.81 28.75
N GLY A 218 1.31 0.52 28.44
CA GLY A 218 0.28 -0.12 27.62
C GLY A 218 -1.13 0.09 28.17
N ARG A 219 -1.31 -0.06 29.49
CA ARG A 219 -2.60 0.17 30.15
C ARG A 219 -3.04 1.63 30.15
N VAL A 220 -2.10 2.56 30.33
CA VAL A 220 -2.37 4.00 30.27
C VAL A 220 -2.77 4.40 28.84
N ALA A 221 -2.00 4.01 27.83
CA ALA A 221 -2.33 4.28 26.43
C ALA A 221 -3.68 3.70 26.01
N ARG A 222 -4.04 2.51 26.50
CA ARG A 222 -5.34 1.89 26.23
C ARG A 222 -6.52 2.73 26.72
N SER A 223 -6.34 3.56 27.75
CA SER A 223 -7.39 4.43 28.27
C SER A 223 -7.63 5.69 27.42
N LEU A 224 -6.72 5.98 26.48
CA LEU A 224 -6.79 7.16 25.63
C LEU A 224 -7.48 6.82 24.31
N SER A 225 -8.30 7.76 23.81
CA SER A 225 -9.04 7.61 22.56
C SER A 225 -8.21 7.91 21.31
N SER A 226 -7.22 8.80 21.43
CA SER A 226 -6.38 9.29 20.32
C SER A 226 -4.98 9.65 20.80
N HIS A 227 -4.00 9.65 19.88
CA HIS A 227 -2.59 9.97 20.13
C HIS A 227 -2.00 9.31 21.38
N GLU A 228 -2.40 8.06 21.62
CA GLU A 228 -2.25 7.31 22.86
C GLU A 228 -0.78 7.13 23.28
N VAL A 229 0.12 6.93 22.30
CA VAL A 229 1.57 6.81 22.55
C VAL A 229 2.16 8.16 22.94
N MET A 230 1.85 9.22 22.18
CA MET A 230 2.41 10.55 22.44
C MET A 230 1.96 11.10 23.79
N LEU A 231 0.65 11.05 24.07
CA LEU A 231 0.09 11.49 25.34
C LEU A 231 0.62 10.68 26.52
N THR A 232 0.78 9.37 26.38
CA THR A 232 1.34 8.53 27.44
C THR A 232 2.81 8.87 27.69
N GLU A 233 3.63 9.07 26.66
CA GLU A 233 5.02 9.51 26.85
C GLU A 233 5.10 10.87 27.54
N LEU A 234 4.24 11.83 27.17
CA LEU A 234 4.20 13.15 27.81
C LEU A 234 3.75 13.10 29.27
N LEU A 235 2.74 12.28 29.59
CA LEU A 235 2.26 12.11 30.97
C LEU A 235 3.32 11.57 31.92
N LEU A 236 4.34 10.89 31.39
CA LEU A 236 5.48 10.37 32.14
C LEU A 236 6.64 11.37 32.21
N GLN A 237 6.56 12.51 31.50
CA GLN A 237 7.54 13.59 31.60
C GLN A 237 7.22 14.53 32.78
N GLU A 238 8.25 14.95 33.49
CA GLU A 238 8.13 15.93 34.57
C GLU A 238 7.82 17.36 34.05
N SER A 239 8.03 17.63 32.77
CA SER A 239 7.81 18.96 32.17
C SER A 239 6.36 19.44 32.23
N LEU A 240 5.38 18.54 32.29
CA LEU A 240 3.97 18.92 32.45
C LEU A 240 3.65 19.39 33.88
N LEU A 241 4.42 18.95 34.88
CA LEU A 241 4.23 19.37 36.27
C LEU A 241 4.65 20.82 36.49
N THR A 242 5.58 21.35 35.70
CA THR A 242 6.01 22.75 35.81
C THR A 242 5.05 23.75 35.17
N LEU A 243 4.17 23.31 34.28
CA LEU A 243 3.21 24.16 33.58
C LEU A 243 1.95 24.44 34.41
N GLY A 244 1.37 25.62 34.26
CA GLY A 244 0.03 25.95 34.77
C GLY A 244 -1.08 25.32 33.93
N ALA A 245 -2.30 25.23 34.48
CA ALA A 245 -3.44 24.61 33.79
C ALA A 245 -3.77 25.29 32.44
N ALA A 246 -3.65 26.61 32.35
CA ALA A 246 -3.85 27.35 31.10
C ALA A 246 -2.78 27.04 30.03
N GLU A 247 -1.53 26.81 30.47
CA GLU A 247 -0.43 26.45 29.59
C GLU A 247 -0.59 25.02 29.08
N VAL A 248 -1.03 24.09 29.93
CA VAL A 248 -1.38 22.72 29.52
C VAL A 248 -2.48 22.73 28.47
N ALA A 249 -3.55 23.52 28.67
CA ALA A 249 -4.62 23.67 27.68
C ALA A 249 -4.09 24.20 26.34
N GLY A 250 -3.25 25.25 26.39
CA GLY A 250 -2.59 25.79 25.20
C GLY A 250 -1.75 24.74 24.48
N LEU A 251 -0.90 24.01 25.21
CA LEU A 251 -0.01 22.99 24.64
C LEU A 251 -0.82 21.86 24.00
N PHE A 252 -1.86 21.35 24.67
CA PHE A 252 -2.63 20.20 24.21
C PHE A 252 -3.58 20.52 23.05
N SER A 253 -3.79 21.80 22.73
CA SER A 253 -4.51 22.19 21.52
C SER A 253 -3.90 21.58 20.25
N CYS A 254 -2.59 21.30 20.26
CA CYS A 254 -1.90 20.69 19.12
C CYS A 254 -2.34 19.26 18.76
N PHE A 255 -2.98 18.55 19.68
CA PHE A 255 -3.52 17.21 19.43
C PHE A 255 -4.86 17.22 18.69
N VAL A 256 -5.59 18.33 18.76
CA VAL A 256 -6.96 18.41 18.24
C VAL A 256 -7.09 19.38 17.06
N TYR A 257 -6.11 20.27 16.89
CA TYR A 257 -6.05 21.19 15.77
C TYR A 257 -5.41 20.51 14.55
N GLU A 258 -6.24 20.11 13.59
CA GLU A 258 -5.82 19.33 12.42
C GLU A 258 -5.41 20.19 11.21
N GLN A 259 -5.62 21.50 11.26
CA GLN A 259 -5.28 22.37 10.13
C GLN A 259 -3.81 22.74 10.14
N ARG A 260 -3.20 22.65 8.96
CA ARG A 260 -1.89 23.23 8.67
C ARG A 260 -2.14 24.66 8.21
N SER A 261 -1.86 25.62 9.08
CA SER A 261 -1.82 27.04 8.69
C SER A 261 -0.39 27.42 8.26
N ASN A 262 -0.29 28.33 7.30
CA ASN A 262 0.98 28.99 6.95
C ASN A 262 1.31 30.17 7.88
N ASP A 263 0.43 30.48 8.84
CA ASP A 263 0.61 31.58 9.78
C ASP A 263 1.80 31.32 10.71
N GLU A 264 2.43 32.41 11.14
CA GLU A 264 3.48 32.35 12.13
C GLU A 264 2.93 31.82 13.46
N VAL A 265 3.46 30.67 13.89
CA VAL A 265 3.05 30.04 15.14
C VAL A 265 3.57 30.87 16.31
N VAL A 266 2.66 31.57 16.99
CA VAL A 266 2.98 32.30 18.21
C VAL A 266 2.93 31.36 19.41
N ILE A 267 4.05 31.22 20.12
CA ILE A 267 4.14 30.41 21.35
C ILE A 267 4.49 31.31 22.54
N PRO A 268 3.69 31.33 23.62
CA PRO A 268 4.02 32.06 24.83
C PRO A 268 5.41 31.69 25.37
N LEU A 269 6.18 32.69 25.83
CA LEU A 269 7.56 32.48 26.30
C LEU A 269 7.68 31.44 27.41
N SER A 270 6.69 31.39 28.31
CA SER A 270 6.66 30.41 29.42
C SER A 270 6.53 28.96 28.95
N MET A 271 6.05 28.74 27.72
CA MET A 271 5.79 27.41 27.16
C MET A 271 6.87 26.92 26.21
N LYS A 272 7.82 27.78 25.79
CA LYS A 272 8.85 27.41 24.79
C LYS A 272 9.62 26.16 25.18
N ALA A 273 10.12 26.08 26.41
CA ALA A 273 10.85 24.91 26.91
C ALA A 273 10.00 23.63 26.93
N ALA A 274 8.69 23.75 27.18
CA ALA A 274 7.79 22.61 27.14
C ALA A 274 7.49 22.13 25.72
N VAL A 275 7.36 23.06 24.76
CA VAL A 275 7.21 22.74 23.33
C VAL A 275 8.47 22.09 22.78
N GLU A 276 9.66 22.56 23.14
CA GLU A 276 10.93 21.92 22.75
C GLU A 276 10.99 20.47 23.21
N LYS A 277 10.67 20.21 24.49
CA LYS A 277 10.58 18.84 25.03
C LYS A 277 9.50 18.00 24.36
N PHE A 278 8.35 18.60 24.04
CA PHE A 278 7.29 17.92 23.29
C PHE A 278 7.81 17.43 21.94
N VAL A 279 8.48 18.32 21.18
CA VAL A 279 9.02 18.00 19.86
C VAL A 279 10.12 16.95 19.96
N GLU A 280 10.97 16.99 20.99
CA GLU A 280 11.97 15.95 21.27
C GLU A 280 11.34 14.56 21.47
N VAL A 281 10.28 14.48 22.27
CA VAL A 281 9.54 13.23 22.50
C VAL A 281 8.90 12.74 21.20
N ALA A 282 8.30 13.63 20.41
CA ALA A 282 7.71 13.29 19.12
C ALA A 282 8.76 12.72 18.15
N HIS A 283 9.95 13.34 18.04
CA HIS A 283 11.04 12.82 17.24
C HIS A 283 11.55 11.46 17.75
N LYS A 284 11.61 11.24 19.06
CA LYS A 284 11.97 9.94 19.63
C LYS A 284 10.98 8.86 19.19
N ILE A 285 9.67 9.14 19.26
CA ILE A 285 8.64 8.18 18.82
C ILE A 285 8.74 7.92 17.31
N GLY A 286 8.85 8.98 16.50
CA GLY A 286 9.00 8.86 15.04
C GLY A 286 10.22 8.03 14.62
N ARG A 287 11.36 8.18 15.32
CA ARG A 287 12.55 7.34 15.09
C ARG A 287 12.27 5.88 15.39
N VAL A 288 11.63 5.58 16.53
CA VAL A 288 11.30 4.20 16.90
C VAL A 288 10.29 3.58 15.92
N GLN A 289 9.33 4.36 15.40
CA GLN A 289 8.44 3.91 14.33
C GLN A 289 9.23 3.54 13.08
N ARG A 290 10.12 4.41 12.60
CA ARG A 290 10.94 4.15 11.43
C ARG A 290 11.81 2.89 11.58
N GLU A 291 12.46 2.75 12.73
CA GLU A 291 13.25 1.56 13.07
C GLU A 291 12.40 0.28 13.24
N SER A 292 11.08 0.39 13.32
CA SER A 292 10.13 -0.73 13.44
C SER A 292 9.49 -1.11 12.11
N GLY A 293 9.88 -0.46 11.01
CA GLY A 293 9.46 -0.80 9.65
C GLY A 293 8.31 0.04 9.09
N PHE A 294 8.00 1.20 9.68
CA PHE A 294 7.11 2.18 9.06
C PHE A 294 7.82 2.85 7.88
N ASP A 295 7.10 3.09 6.78
CA ASP A 295 7.65 3.69 5.56
C ASP A 295 7.85 5.20 5.68
N GLU A 296 7.04 5.86 6.51
CA GLU A 296 7.09 7.30 6.73
C GLU A 296 8.37 7.76 7.45
N PRO A 297 8.91 8.94 7.08
CA PRO A 297 10.03 9.55 7.81
C PRO A 297 9.62 9.96 9.23
N ALA A 298 10.59 9.99 10.15
CA ALA A 298 10.34 10.31 11.56
C ALA A 298 9.75 11.71 11.76
N GLU A 299 10.09 12.65 10.89
CA GLU A 299 9.59 14.03 10.88
C GLU A 299 8.09 14.08 10.65
N GLN A 300 7.54 13.16 9.86
CA GLN A 300 6.10 13.11 9.57
C GLN A 300 5.26 12.82 10.82
N PHE A 301 5.84 12.16 11.84
CA PHE A 301 5.16 12.00 13.13
C PHE A 301 5.00 13.34 13.86
N VAL A 302 6.01 14.21 13.79
CA VAL A 302 5.98 15.54 14.42
C VAL A 302 4.97 16.45 13.71
N GLU A 303 4.89 16.36 12.39
CA GLU A 303 3.93 17.15 11.58
C GLU A 303 2.44 16.83 11.86
N GLN A 304 2.14 15.80 12.67
CA GLN A 304 0.77 15.53 13.11
C GLN A 304 0.29 16.54 14.15
N PHE A 305 1.21 17.24 14.83
CA PHE A 305 0.89 18.15 15.93
C PHE A 305 1.04 19.60 15.49
N SER A 306 -0.08 20.34 15.41
CA SER A 306 -0.10 21.73 14.94
C SER A 306 -0.28 22.71 16.09
N PHE A 307 0.71 23.55 16.33
CA PHE A 307 0.68 24.54 17.43
C PHE A 307 -0.06 25.84 17.09
N GLY A 308 -0.75 25.91 15.93
CA GLY A 308 -1.35 27.16 15.43
C GLY A 308 -2.36 27.83 16.37
N LEU A 309 -3.11 27.06 17.16
CA LEU A 309 -4.07 27.59 18.14
C LEU A 309 -3.54 27.63 19.58
N CYS A 310 -2.25 27.35 19.79
CA CYS A 310 -1.65 27.30 21.13
C CYS A 310 -1.83 28.63 21.89
N ASN A 311 -1.50 29.76 21.25
CA ASN A 311 -1.65 31.09 21.84
C ASN A 311 -3.11 31.45 22.15
N VAL A 312 -4.00 31.15 21.20
CA VAL A 312 -5.45 31.42 21.30
C VAL A 312 -6.04 30.68 22.50
N VAL A 313 -5.77 29.38 22.61
CA VAL A 313 -6.29 28.54 23.69
C VAL A 313 -5.68 28.93 25.04
N TYR A 314 -4.38 29.27 25.07
CA TYR A 314 -3.74 29.78 26.28
C TYR A 314 -4.43 31.04 26.83
N HIS A 315 -4.67 32.04 25.98
CA HIS A 315 -5.36 33.27 26.39
C HIS A 315 -6.84 33.04 26.73
N TRP A 316 -7.50 32.12 26.01
CA TRP A 316 -8.84 31.69 26.36
C TRP A 316 -8.90 31.07 27.76
N ALA A 317 -7.99 30.17 28.10
CA ALA A 317 -7.93 29.56 29.44
C ALA A 317 -7.61 30.59 30.55
N ARG A 318 -7.01 31.74 30.21
CA ARG A 318 -6.76 32.86 31.13
C ARG A 318 -7.93 33.84 31.27
N GLY A 319 -9.07 33.59 30.62
CA GLY A 319 -10.28 34.40 30.77
C GLY A 319 -10.44 35.53 29.74
N MET A 320 -9.61 35.58 28.69
CA MET A 320 -9.75 36.61 27.64
C MET A 320 -11.06 36.45 26.84
N HIS A 321 -11.78 37.54 26.57
CA HIS A 321 -13.05 37.46 25.83
C HIS A 321 -12.89 36.86 24.42
N PHE A 322 -13.96 36.21 23.92
CA PHE A 322 -13.94 35.51 22.63
C PHE A 322 -13.56 36.44 21.47
N ALA A 323 -14.09 37.67 21.47
CA ALA A 323 -13.76 38.68 20.46
C ALA A 323 -12.26 38.99 20.38
N HIS A 324 -11.55 39.09 21.52
CA HIS A 324 -10.12 39.39 21.52
C HIS A 324 -9.26 38.20 21.11
N ILE A 325 -9.65 36.96 21.45
CA ILE A 325 -8.88 35.79 21.00
C ILE A 325 -9.01 35.55 19.50
N MET A 326 -10.10 36.01 18.87
CA MET A 326 -10.27 35.98 17.41
C MET A 326 -9.30 36.93 16.72
N GLU A 327 -8.91 38.04 17.35
CA GLU A 327 -7.93 38.97 16.79
C GLU A 327 -6.50 38.42 16.81
N LEU A 328 -6.25 37.31 17.52
CA LEU A 328 -4.93 36.68 17.62
C LEU A 328 -4.63 35.69 16.48
N THR A 329 -5.60 35.39 15.61
CA THR A 329 -5.44 34.40 14.54
C THR A 329 -6.39 34.67 13.38
N GLU A 330 -6.01 34.27 12.16
CA GLU A 330 -6.89 34.34 10.98
C GLU A 330 -7.81 33.11 10.85
N VAL A 331 -7.71 32.14 11.77
CA VAL A 331 -8.53 30.93 11.78
C VAL A 331 -10.00 31.25 12.04
N GLN A 332 -10.90 30.65 11.24
CA GLN A 332 -12.34 30.84 11.38
C GLN A 332 -12.85 30.45 12.78
N GLU A 333 -13.81 31.21 13.29
CA GLU A 333 -14.33 31.11 14.66
C GLU A 333 -14.90 29.72 14.97
N GLY A 334 -15.61 29.13 14.00
CA GLY A 334 -16.19 27.79 14.15
C GLY A 334 -15.13 26.69 14.34
N ILE A 335 -13.91 26.89 13.83
CA ILE A 335 -12.79 25.97 14.00
C ILE A 335 -12.21 26.13 15.41
N ILE A 336 -12.09 27.36 15.90
CA ILE A 336 -11.65 27.65 17.27
C ILE A 336 -12.61 27.01 18.28
N VAL A 337 -13.92 27.19 18.11
CA VAL A 337 -14.95 26.58 18.98
C VAL A 337 -14.83 25.05 18.99
N ARG A 338 -14.75 24.43 17.80
CA ARG A 338 -14.61 22.97 17.68
C ARG A 338 -13.31 22.46 18.31
N CYS A 339 -12.21 23.19 18.14
CA CYS A 339 -10.92 22.88 18.75
C CYS A 339 -11.03 22.86 20.27
N ILE A 340 -11.65 23.87 20.88
CA ILE A 340 -11.80 23.95 22.34
C ILE A 340 -12.75 22.85 22.87
N GLN A 341 -13.83 22.53 22.14
CA GLN A 341 -14.74 21.44 22.52
C GLN A 341 -14.03 20.07 22.48
N ARG A 342 -13.29 19.78 21.40
CA ARG A 342 -12.49 18.54 21.29
C ARG A 342 -11.37 18.48 22.33
N LEU A 343 -10.77 19.63 22.65
CA LEU A 343 -9.77 19.72 23.72
C LEU A 343 -10.36 19.38 25.10
N ASP A 344 -11.59 19.79 25.39
CA ASP A 344 -12.28 19.42 26.64
C ASP A 344 -12.52 17.91 26.75
N GLU A 345 -12.84 17.24 25.64
CA GLU A 345 -12.94 15.77 25.58
C GLU A 345 -11.57 15.13 25.81
N LEU A 346 -10.54 15.59 25.10
CA LEU A 346 -9.16 15.09 25.26
C LEU A 346 -8.67 15.24 26.70
N LEU A 347 -8.90 16.39 27.35
CA LEU A 347 -8.46 16.64 28.73
C LEU A 347 -9.14 15.69 29.73
N LYS A 348 -10.39 15.27 29.49
CA LYS A 348 -11.07 14.25 30.33
C LYS A 348 -10.47 12.86 30.15
N ASP A 349 -10.13 12.50 28.92
CA ASP A 349 -9.45 11.24 28.63
C ASP A 349 -8.07 11.21 29.30
N VAL A 350 -7.31 12.29 29.16
CA VAL A 350 -5.99 12.43 29.78
C VAL A 350 -6.08 12.48 31.32
N LYS A 351 -7.12 13.09 31.90
CA LYS A 351 -7.39 13.03 33.34
C LYS A 351 -7.55 11.60 33.83
N THR A 352 -8.27 10.77 33.07
CA THR A 352 -8.48 9.35 33.38
C THR A 352 -7.15 8.59 33.31
N ALA A 353 -6.37 8.82 32.25
CA ALA A 353 -5.04 8.25 32.07
C ALA A 353 -4.06 8.63 33.20
N ALA A 354 -4.03 9.91 33.61
CA ALA A 354 -3.21 10.39 34.73
C ALA A 354 -3.57 9.71 36.07
N GLY A 355 -4.85 9.37 36.25
CA GLY A 355 -5.30 8.56 37.38
C GLY A 355 -4.70 7.15 37.40
N ILE A 356 -4.57 6.51 36.23
CA ILE A 356 -3.96 5.17 36.08
C ILE A 356 -2.44 5.22 36.30
N VAL A 357 -1.78 6.30 35.85
CA VAL A 357 -0.35 6.55 36.13
C VAL A 357 -0.09 6.70 37.63
N GLY A 358 -1.10 7.14 38.40
CA GLY A 358 -0.98 7.36 39.84
C GLY A 358 -0.42 8.75 40.20
N ASN A 359 -0.54 9.73 39.29
CA ASN A 359 -0.12 11.11 39.54
C ASN A 359 -1.35 12.01 39.83
N PRO A 360 -1.70 12.26 41.11
CA PRO A 360 -2.88 13.04 41.46
C PRO A 360 -2.76 14.52 41.09
N GLU A 361 -1.54 15.06 41.04
CA GLU A 361 -1.29 16.45 40.67
C GLU A 361 -1.61 16.68 39.19
N LEU A 362 -1.12 15.80 38.30
CA LEU A 362 -1.48 15.85 36.88
C LEU A 362 -2.99 15.70 36.69
N ARG A 363 -3.62 14.76 37.41
CA ARG A 363 -5.07 14.57 37.34
C ARG A 363 -5.84 15.85 37.68
N THR A 364 -5.46 16.52 38.77
CA THR A 364 -6.07 17.78 39.21
C THR A 364 -5.82 18.89 38.19
N LYS A 365 -4.62 18.95 37.63
CA LYS A 365 -4.24 19.93 36.61
C LYS A 365 -5.03 19.78 35.31
N MET A 366 -5.27 18.55 34.86
CA MET A 366 -6.11 18.28 33.67
C MET A 366 -7.58 18.65 33.92
N GLU A 367 -8.08 18.39 35.12
CA GLU A 367 -9.42 18.80 35.54
C GLU A 367 -9.57 20.32 35.59
N GLU A 368 -8.57 21.02 36.12
CA GLU A 368 -8.54 22.47 36.15
C GLU A 368 -8.45 23.07 34.73
N ALA A 369 -7.60 22.51 33.87
CA ALA A 369 -7.48 22.95 32.48
C ALA A 369 -8.81 22.83 31.72
N SER A 370 -9.53 21.70 31.89
CA SER A 370 -10.87 21.48 31.32
C SER A 370 -11.88 22.51 31.85
N ARG A 371 -11.83 22.82 33.15
CA ARG A 371 -12.70 23.84 33.75
C ARG A 371 -12.43 25.25 33.19
N LEU A 372 -11.17 25.62 32.99
CA LEU A 372 -10.78 26.96 32.51
C LEU A 372 -11.26 27.25 31.08
N ILE A 373 -11.27 26.23 30.22
CA ILE A 373 -11.70 26.39 28.83
C ILE A 373 -13.22 26.29 28.67
N ARG A 374 -13.93 25.72 29.65
CA ARG A 374 -15.39 25.54 29.62
C ARG A 374 -16.13 26.80 30.06
N ARG A 375 -16.28 27.75 29.15
CA ARG A 375 -17.04 28.99 29.41
C ARG A 375 -17.71 29.56 28.16
N ASP A 376 -18.67 30.45 28.42
CA ASP A 376 -19.32 31.34 27.44
C ASP A 376 -19.81 30.62 26.16
N ILE A 377 -19.62 31.29 25.01
CA ILE A 377 -20.15 30.93 23.70
C ILE A 377 -19.70 29.56 23.19
N VAL A 378 -18.57 29.06 23.67
CA VAL A 378 -18.00 27.77 23.23
C VAL A 378 -18.84 26.58 23.71
N PHE A 379 -19.55 26.74 24.84
CA PHE A 379 -20.38 25.69 25.45
C PHE A 379 -21.85 26.10 25.55
N ALA A 380 -22.29 27.07 24.75
CA ALA A 380 -23.70 27.41 24.63
C ALA A 380 -24.50 26.19 24.12
N ALA A 381 -25.69 25.96 24.70
CA ALA A 381 -26.54 24.85 24.32
C ALA A 381 -26.96 24.94 22.85
N SER A 382 -26.92 23.82 22.13
CA SER A 382 -27.42 23.75 20.76
C SER A 382 -28.92 24.03 20.72
N LEU A 383 -29.34 24.87 19.78
CA LEU A 383 -30.75 25.22 19.56
C LEU A 383 -31.61 24.03 19.11
N TYR A 384 -31.00 22.91 18.69
CA TYR A 384 -31.68 21.70 18.22
C TYR A 384 -31.97 20.66 19.32
N LEU A 385 -31.47 20.88 20.54
CA LEU A 385 -31.64 19.97 21.68
C LEU A 385 -32.61 20.51 22.75
N GLN A 386 -33.43 21.51 22.40
CA GLN A 386 -34.50 22.02 23.25
C GLN A 386 -35.79 21.21 23.13
#